data_AF-A0A3D2IHB2-F1
#
_entry.id   AF-A0A3D2IHB2-F1
#
_cell.length_a   1.000
_cell.length_b   1.000
_cell.length_c   1.000
_cell.angle_alpha   90.00
_cell.angle_beta   90.00
_cell.angle_gamma   90.00
#
_symmetry.space_group_name_H-M   'P 1'
#
loop_
_entity.id
_entity.type
_entity.pdbx_description
1 polymer ?
#
loop_
_entity_poly.entity_id
_entity_poly.type
_entity_poly.pdbx_seq_one_letter_code
_entity_poly.pdbx_strand_id
1 'polypeptide(L)'
;MKKVLLLITATFYLSNIYAQIAHYNFEENISDSISGFNAEYIINGNSTSELPSYVDFESGRAISLDSIQALKFPLSLNNELKKEESLEIELSFMMREPDFGEGLNYLLAMIDGAGIIDAGVLLTAIRDGDQISIVLFYSDGESMNNPNHPGSLIAGLGYVNFDEPVDISLVLDFEKGEWTSNVNGKRTADKFFSDEVTLDIEKIKNGVYNTPIYSGWAEGVRRAMDDEPDVFTSTSLIDHLTFYSPKKPGNVSDLITALEQLTDYVNDEVSLSESERSNLLRTLYDNYEGNYQNAKDDILGFIAAYEASNFIPFEDGFVRPLTDLDIETQALIFLQNEIHKNQFVAGNLENVEGIKFEASEVFPGKVEETAPRINEAAVEIEGTHSNPIGYLTASKFDDAKRPTGYYAAPGELVTITVPSSMIDKGLKVLVGAHVFDHSQFGVLARSPNVHKYFSIESEETIVANPFGGAIYITVPSGSDLGWFNVSISGAVKSPYFSSRTDRKTELREWQTDLSNAHVAWVDIESDHYMLTIPTVRAQDFQDPTKLMDTWDDMMEAFNYLGGRPIEEVNGNYAIIDVLIGG
;
A
#
# COMPACT_ATOMS: atom_id res chain seq x y z
N MET A 1 -41.91 40.98 0.66
CA MET A 1 -41.47 40.11 1.77
C MET A 1 -41.85 38.68 1.45
N LYS A 2 -40.97 37.92 0.78
CA LYS A 2 -41.12 36.48 0.55
C LYS A 2 -40.28 35.77 1.60
N LYS A 3 -40.93 35.05 2.51
CA LYS A 3 -40.27 34.14 3.45
C LYS A 3 -39.83 32.91 2.66
N VAL A 4 -38.51 32.71 2.53
CA VAL A 4 -37.93 31.46 2.05
C VAL A 4 -37.87 30.54 3.27
N LEU A 5 -38.59 29.42 3.19
CA LEU A 5 -38.58 28.35 4.17
C LEU A 5 -37.32 27.52 3.91
N LEU A 6 -36.33 27.64 4.79
CA LEU A 6 -35.13 26.79 4.76
C LEU A 6 -35.56 25.39 5.23
N LEU A 7 -35.67 24.46 4.28
CA LEU A 7 -35.94 23.06 4.58
C LEU A 7 -34.59 22.42 4.98
N ILE A 8 -34.33 22.32 6.28
CA ILE A 8 -33.20 21.53 6.80
C ILE A 8 -33.62 20.07 6.67
N THR A 9 -33.18 19.41 5.60
CA THR A 9 -33.20 17.95 5.52
C THR A 9 -32.17 17.42 6.49
N ALA A 10 -32.62 17.06 7.68
CA ALA A 10 -31.86 16.19 8.58
C ALA A 10 -31.83 14.80 7.93
N THR A 11 -30.74 14.49 7.23
CA THR A 11 -30.42 13.13 6.81
C THR A 11 -30.15 12.34 8.09
N PHE A 12 -31.14 11.55 8.51
CA PHE A 12 -30.88 10.49 9.48
C PHE A 12 -29.90 9.52 8.81
N TYR A 13 -28.64 9.55 9.21
CA TYR A 13 -27.75 8.42 8.98
C TYR A 13 -28.40 7.23 9.68
N LEU A 14 -28.94 6.31 8.89
CA LEU A 14 -29.14 4.95 9.36
C LEU A 14 -27.74 4.48 9.78
N SER A 15 -27.52 4.36 11.08
CA SER A 15 -26.40 3.61 11.62
C SER A 15 -26.46 2.24 10.97
N ASN A 16 -25.57 1.94 10.02
CA ASN A 16 -25.28 0.57 9.66
C ASN A 16 -24.82 -0.09 10.96
N ILE A 17 -25.67 -0.93 11.54
CA ILE A 17 -25.29 -1.76 12.67
C ILE A 17 -24.28 -2.74 12.08
N TYR A 18 -23.00 -2.48 12.32
CA TYR A 18 -21.92 -3.39 11.99
C TYR A 18 -22.19 -4.72 12.68
N ALA A 19 -22.26 -5.80 11.92
CA ALA A 19 -22.72 -7.09 12.42
C ALA A 19 -21.50 -7.96 12.66
N GLN A 20 -21.09 -8.05 13.93
CA GLN A 20 -20.45 -9.28 14.39
C GLN A 20 -21.42 -10.42 14.04
N ILE A 21 -20.99 -11.33 13.16
CA ILE A 21 -21.84 -12.39 12.64
C ILE A 21 -21.79 -13.59 13.58
N ALA A 22 -20.59 -13.92 14.04
CA ALA A 22 -20.35 -15.03 14.95
C ALA A 22 -19.14 -14.74 15.84
N HIS A 23 -19.18 -15.28 17.05
CA HIS A 23 -18.06 -15.29 17.99
C HIS A 23 -18.02 -16.63 18.70
N TYR A 24 -17.01 -17.43 18.40
CA TYR A 24 -16.73 -18.69 19.07
C TYR A 24 -15.65 -18.41 20.12
N ASN A 25 -15.99 -18.55 21.39
CA ASN A 25 -15.07 -18.34 22.52
C ASN A 25 -14.48 -19.65 23.06
N PHE A 26 -14.90 -20.79 22.52
CA PHE A 26 -14.46 -22.13 22.89
C PHE A 26 -14.41 -22.46 24.40
N GLU A 27 -15.27 -21.80 25.18
CA GLU A 27 -15.47 -22.06 26.61
C GLU A 27 -16.33 -23.32 26.80
N GLU A 28 -15.70 -24.49 26.63
CA GLU A 28 -16.30 -25.83 26.73
C GLU A 28 -17.42 -26.13 25.72
N ASN A 29 -17.56 -25.32 24.67
CA ASN A 29 -18.54 -25.53 23.61
C ASN A 29 -18.02 -25.06 22.24
N ILE A 30 -18.70 -25.48 21.17
CA ILE A 30 -18.38 -25.14 19.77
C ILE A 30 -19.51 -24.36 19.09
N SER A 31 -20.33 -23.68 19.88
CA SER A 31 -21.40 -22.81 19.42
C SER A 31 -20.96 -21.34 19.50
N ASP A 32 -21.41 -20.52 18.56
CA ASP A 32 -21.15 -19.09 18.60
C ASP A 32 -22.13 -18.37 19.54
N SER A 33 -21.68 -17.29 20.17
CA SER A 33 -22.45 -16.54 21.17
C SER A 33 -23.34 -15.42 20.60
N ILE A 34 -23.31 -15.19 19.29
CA ILE A 34 -24.00 -14.07 18.62
C ILE A 34 -25.26 -14.55 17.89
N SER A 35 -25.10 -15.50 16.97
CA SER A 35 -26.15 -15.97 16.07
C SER A 35 -26.60 -17.40 16.36
N GLY A 36 -25.86 -18.14 17.19
CA GLY A 36 -26.19 -19.51 17.61
C GLY A 36 -25.89 -20.59 16.56
N PHE A 37 -25.02 -20.28 15.59
CA PHE A 37 -24.36 -21.26 14.74
C PHE A 37 -23.55 -22.24 15.58
N ASN A 38 -23.68 -23.52 15.26
CA ASN A 38 -22.94 -24.58 15.93
C ASN A 38 -22.03 -25.26 14.93
N ALA A 39 -20.74 -25.31 15.24
CA ALA A 39 -19.78 -26.05 14.43
C ALA A 39 -19.99 -27.56 14.60
N GLU A 40 -19.48 -28.33 13.63
CA GLU A 40 -19.35 -29.78 13.72
C GLU A 40 -17.91 -30.12 14.10
N TYR A 41 -17.75 -31.02 15.08
CA TYR A 41 -16.44 -31.57 15.41
C TYR A 41 -16.09 -32.72 14.47
N ILE A 42 -14.91 -32.64 13.89
CA ILE A 42 -14.40 -33.58 12.88
C ILE A 42 -13.22 -34.34 13.47
N ILE A 43 -13.21 -35.66 13.34
CA ILE A 43 -12.07 -36.52 13.64
C ILE A 43 -11.81 -37.44 12.45
N ASN A 44 -10.57 -37.47 11.97
CA ASN A 44 -10.17 -38.31 10.84
C ASN A 44 -11.11 -38.10 9.63
N GLY A 45 -11.48 -36.84 9.36
CA GLY A 45 -12.28 -36.44 8.20
C GLY A 45 -13.78 -36.56 8.35
N ASN A 46 -14.25 -37.14 9.46
CA ASN A 46 -15.66 -37.47 9.64
C ASN A 46 -16.26 -36.69 10.82
N SER A 47 -17.47 -36.16 10.63
CA SER A 47 -18.24 -35.56 11.73
C SER A 47 -18.50 -36.60 12.81
N THR A 48 -18.29 -36.23 14.07
CA THR A 48 -18.41 -37.14 15.22
C THR A 48 -19.34 -36.57 16.29
N SER A 49 -19.85 -37.45 17.16
CA SER A 49 -20.56 -37.05 18.39
C SER A 49 -19.65 -37.02 19.62
N GLU A 50 -18.36 -37.28 19.45
CA GLU A 50 -17.36 -37.07 20.50
C GLU A 50 -17.27 -35.59 20.87
N LEU A 51 -16.89 -35.30 22.11
CA LEU A 51 -16.66 -33.94 22.57
C LEU A 51 -15.20 -33.56 22.32
N PRO A 52 -14.92 -32.35 21.81
CA PRO A 52 -13.56 -31.87 21.70
C PRO A 52 -12.93 -31.68 23.09
N SER A 53 -11.60 -31.67 23.11
CA SER A 53 -10.84 -31.40 24.32
C SER A 53 -10.61 -29.91 24.49
N TYR A 54 -10.58 -29.46 25.75
CA TYR A 54 -10.39 -28.06 26.10
C TYR A 54 -9.28 -27.95 27.14
N VAL A 55 -8.44 -26.93 27.03
CA VAL A 55 -7.31 -26.68 27.94
C VAL A 55 -7.35 -25.25 28.45
N ASP A 56 -6.67 -24.98 29.56
CA ASP A 56 -6.52 -23.62 30.08
C ASP A 56 -5.71 -22.77 29.07
N PHE A 57 -6.16 -21.53 28.86
CA PHE A 57 -5.55 -20.51 28.02
C PHE A 57 -5.49 -19.18 28.77
N GLU A 58 -4.78 -18.17 28.27
CA GLU A 58 -4.59 -16.90 29.00
C GLU A 58 -5.90 -16.19 29.34
N SER A 59 -6.87 -16.24 28.43
CA SER A 59 -8.20 -15.62 28.51
C SER A 59 -9.28 -16.51 29.16
N GLY A 60 -8.98 -17.79 29.42
CA GLY A 60 -9.99 -18.76 29.85
C GLY A 60 -9.66 -20.17 29.38
N ARG A 61 -10.49 -20.72 28.48
CA ARG A 61 -10.28 -22.04 27.89
C ARG A 61 -10.17 -21.97 26.37
N ALA A 62 -9.24 -22.73 25.82
CA ALA A 62 -9.10 -22.95 24.38
C ALA A 62 -9.54 -24.35 23.99
N ILE A 63 -10.12 -24.50 22.80
CA ILE A 63 -10.29 -25.82 22.18
C ILE A 63 -8.95 -26.34 21.69
N SER A 64 -8.64 -27.60 21.98
CA SER A 64 -7.43 -28.28 21.53
C SER A 64 -7.78 -29.20 20.36
N LEU A 65 -7.21 -28.90 19.20
CA LEU A 65 -7.34 -29.66 17.96
C LEU A 65 -5.99 -30.30 17.61
N ASP A 66 -5.92 -31.62 17.72
CA ASP A 66 -4.79 -32.42 17.27
C ASP A 66 -4.75 -32.57 15.73
N SER A 67 -3.70 -33.21 15.23
CA SER A 67 -3.37 -33.36 13.80
C SER A 67 -4.49 -33.84 12.86
N ILE A 68 -5.44 -34.61 13.36
CA ILE A 68 -6.53 -35.20 12.57
C ILE A 68 -7.90 -34.62 12.95
N GLN A 69 -7.91 -33.53 13.70
CA GLN A 69 -9.10 -32.91 14.25
C GLN A 69 -9.37 -31.56 13.60
N ALA A 70 -10.65 -31.24 13.44
CA ALA A 70 -11.09 -29.94 12.94
C ALA A 70 -12.45 -29.54 13.48
N LEU A 71 -12.76 -28.26 13.28
CA LEU A 71 -14.09 -27.72 13.28
C LEU A 71 -14.53 -27.45 11.85
N LYS A 72 -15.77 -27.83 11.55
CA LYS A 72 -16.48 -27.44 10.33
C LYS A 72 -17.62 -26.51 10.72
N PHE A 73 -17.55 -25.26 10.29
CA PHE A 73 -18.59 -24.28 10.55
C PHE A 73 -19.78 -24.46 9.60
N PRO A 74 -21.01 -24.16 10.03
CA PRO A 74 -22.19 -24.40 9.22
C PRO A 74 -22.28 -23.40 8.06
N LEU A 75 -22.72 -23.86 6.88
CA LEU A 75 -22.89 -22.97 5.71
C LEU A 75 -23.86 -21.80 5.95
N SER A 76 -24.74 -21.92 6.96
CA SER A 76 -25.59 -20.79 7.39
C SER A 76 -24.78 -19.60 7.90
N LEU A 77 -23.57 -19.81 8.44
CA LEU A 77 -22.64 -18.74 8.78
C LEU A 77 -22.24 -17.97 7.52
N ASN A 78 -21.79 -18.69 6.48
CA ASN A 78 -21.37 -18.07 5.22
C ASN A 78 -22.49 -17.26 4.55
N ASN A 79 -23.74 -17.72 4.66
CA ASN A 79 -24.91 -17.03 4.10
C ASN A 79 -25.18 -15.65 4.73
N GLU A 80 -24.70 -15.40 5.95
CA GLU A 80 -24.80 -14.09 6.61
C GLU A 80 -23.62 -13.16 6.26
N LEU A 81 -22.55 -13.71 5.68
CA LEU A 81 -21.43 -12.89 5.22
C LEU A 81 -21.85 -12.12 3.97
N LYS A 82 -21.55 -10.82 3.94
CA LYS A 82 -21.92 -9.95 2.84
C LYS A 82 -20.91 -10.07 1.71
N LYS A 83 -21.27 -10.81 0.66
CA LYS A 83 -20.40 -11.10 -0.49
C LYS A 83 -19.78 -9.85 -1.15
N GLU A 84 -20.50 -8.75 -1.18
CA GLU A 84 -20.06 -7.51 -1.85
C GLU A 84 -19.40 -6.49 -0.90
N GLU A 85 -19.28 -6.82 0.39
CA GLU A 85 -18.61 -5.96 1.38
C GLU A 85 -17.38 -6.70 1.96
N SER A 86 -16.63 -6.05 2.85
CA SER A 86 -15.47 -6.65 3.49
C SER A 86 -15.83 -7.79 4.47
N LEU A 87 -14.86 -8.67 4.71
CA LEU A 87 -14.91 -9.70 5.75
C LEU A 87 -13.72 -9.50 6.66
N GLU A 88 -13.95 -9.34 7.96
CA GLU A 88 -12.90 -9.33 8.97
C GLU A 88 -13.02 -10.58 9.85
N ILE A 89 -11.89 -11.23 10.07
CA ILE A 89 -11.77 -12.44 10.87
C ILE A 89 -10.71 -12.20 11.93
N GLU A 90 -11.09 -12.41 13.18
CA GLU A 90 -10.18 -12.33 14.32
C GLU A 90 -10.01 -13.72 14.93
N LEU A 91 -8.77 -14.09 15.18
CA LEU A 91 -8.39 -15.40 15.70
C LEU A 91 -7.30 -15.21 16.75
N SER A 92 -7.46 -15.85 17.90
CA SER A 92 -6.35 -16.07 18.83
C SER A 92 -6.09 -17.55 18.99
N PHE A 93 -4.83 -17.94 18.82
CA PHE A 93 -4.41 -19.34 18.89
C PHE A 93 -3.00 -19.49 19.46
N MET A 94 -2.64 -20.71 19.82
CA MET A 94 -1.29 -21.14 20.14
C MET A 94 -1.04 -22.48 19.47
N MET A 95 0.13 -22.64 18.88
CA MET A 95 0.55 -23.90 18.27
C MET A 95 1.62 -24.55 19.13
N ARG A 96 1.40 -25.81 19.51
CA ARG A 96 2.35 -26.61 20.29
C ARG A 96 3.51 -27.06 19.41
N GLU A 97 4.73 -27.03 19.93
CA GLU A 97 5.88 -27.57 19.19
C GLU A 97 5.65 -29.06 18.90
N PRO A 98 5.69 -29.50 17.62
CA PRO A 98 5.50 -30.90 17.29
C PRO A 98 6.78 -31.70 17.55
N ASP A 99 6.63 -32.91 18.12
CA ASP A 99 7.73 -33.84 18.37
C ASP A 99 8.50 -34.24 17.08
N PHE A 100 7.82 -34.24 15.92
CA PHE A 100 8.37 -34.57 14.61
C PHE A 100 7.52 -33.98 13.46
N GLY A 101 7.99 -34.04 12.22
CA GLY A 101 7.21 -33.69 11.02
C GLY A 101 7.15 -32.19 10.70
N GLU A 102 6.31 -31.86 9.72
CA GLU A 102 6.21 -30.51 9.13
C GLU A 102 5.36 -29.53 9.94
N GLY A 103 4.60 -29.99 10.95
CA GLY A 103 3.83 -29.11 11.82
C GLY A 103 2.93 -28.14 11.05
N LEU A 104 2.09 -28.63 10.15
CA LEU A 104 1.09 -27.81 9.46
C LEU A 104 -0.20 -27.76 10.27
N ASN A 105 -0.77 -26.56 10.43
CA ASN A 105 -2.12 -26.34 10.92
C ASN A 105 -2.88 -25.39 10.00
N TYR A 106 -4.13 -25.73 9.71
CA TYR A 106 -5.04 -24.80 9.05
C TYR A 106 -5.75 -23.98 10.10
N LEU A 107 -5.44 -22.69 10.13
CA LEU A 107 -6.11 -21.76 11.02
C LEU A 107 -7.52 -21.49 10.50
N LEU A 108 -7.62 -21.20 9.20
CA LEU A 108 -8.88 -20.97 8.50
C LEU A 108 -8.78 -21.48 7.06
N ALA A 109 -9.70 -22.35 6.65
CA ALA A 109 -9.87 -22.77 5.26
C ALA A 109 -11.24 -22.35 4.73
N MET A 110 -11.21 -21.52 3.68
CA MET A 110 -12.38 -20.99 2.98
C MET A 110 -12.18 -21.20 1.47
N ILE A 111 -12.04 -22.46 1.07
CA ILE A 111 -11.68 -22.90 -0.29
C ILE A 111 -12.72 -23.85 -0.88
N ASP A 112 -13.00 -23.72 -2.18
CA ASP A 112 -13.88 -24.60 -2.95
C ASP A 112 -13.14 -25.82 -3.47
N GLY A 113 -12.60 -26.60 -2.53
CA GLY A 113 -11.85 -27.79 -2.85
C GLY A 113 -10.88 -28.18 -1.76
N ALA A 114 -9.84 -28.88 -2.20
CA ALA A 114 -8.94 -29.64 -1.37
C ALA A 114 -7.48 -29.24 -1.59
N GLY A 115 -7.19 -28.03 -2.06
CA GLY A 115 -5.86 -27.63 -2.49
C GLY A 115 -5.64 -26.14 -2.33
N ILE A 116 -4.39 -25.72 -2.13
CA ILE A 116 -4.00 -24.29 -2.20
C ILE A 116 -4.31 -23.64 -3.55
N ILE A 117 -4.49 -24.45 -4.60
CA ILE A 117 -4.84 -24.00 -5.94
C ILE A 117 -6.35 -23.85 -6.15
N ASP A 118 -7.19 -24.37 -5.25
CA ASP A 118 -8.64 -24.27 -5.38
C ASP A 118 -9.13 -22.86 -5.01
N ALA A 119 -10.26 -22.47 -5.58
CA ALA A 119 -10.76 -21.11 -5.46
C ALA A 119 -11.06 -20.75 -4.00
N GLY A 120 -10.54 -19.63 -3.50
CA GLY A 120 -10.80 -19.15 -2.14
C GLY A 120 -9.55 -18.69 -1.40
N VAL A 121 -9.59 -18.77 -0.07
CA VAL A 121 -8.54 -18.30 0.84
C VAL A 121 -8.22 -19.34 1.92
N LEU A 122 -6.94 -19.56 2.19
CA LEU A 122 -6.46 -20.49 3.21
C LEU A 122 -5.37 -19.82 4.07
N LEU A 123 -5.64 -19.69 5.37
CA LEU A 123 -4.68 -19.20 6.37
C LEU A 123 -4.08 -20.39 7.13
N THR A 124 -2.75 -20.44 7.17
CA THR A 124 -2.01 -21.58 7.73
C THR A 124 -0.94 -21.13 8.72
N ALA A 125 -0.63 -22.02 9.66
CA ALA A 125 0.55 -21.98 10.51
C ALA A 125 1.42 -23.18 10.16
N ILE A 126 2.69 -22.95 9.79
CA ILE A 126 3.60 -23.96 9.26
C ILE A 126 4.92 -23.89 10.02
N ARG A 127 5.45 -25.03 10.49
CA ARG A 127 6.80 -25.05 11.07
C ARG A 127 7.83 -24.59 10.03
N ASP A 128 8.67 -23.65 10.42
CA ASP A 128 9.88 -23.25 9.69
C ASP A 128 11.04 -23.19 10.68
N GLY A 129 11.80 -24.28 10.75
CA GLY A 129 12.86 -24.46 11.74
C GLY A 129 12.33 -24.57 13.18
N ASP A 130 12.71 -23.60 14.02
CA ASP A 130 12.32 -23.43 15.42
C ASP A 130 11.16 -22.42 15.60
N GLN A 131 10.62 -21.88 14.50
CA GLN A 131 9.52 -20.95 14.50
C GLN A 131 8.33 -21.47 13.68
N ILE A 132 7.25 -20.70 13.69
CA ILE A 132 6.04 -20.92 12.91
C ILE A 132 5.92 -19.78 11.90
N SER A 133 5.88 -20.13 10.61
CA SER A 133 5.52 -19.23 9.53
C SER A 133 3.99 -19.15 9.40
N ILE A 134 3.43 -17.95 9.46
CA ILE A 134 2.02 -17.70 9.15
C ILE A 134 1.90 -17.35 7.67
N VAL A 135 1.11 -18.13 6.94
CA VAL A 135 1.03 -18.02 5.47
C VAL A 135 -0.42 -17.97 5.02
N LEU A 136 -0.72 -16.97 4.19
CA LEU A 136 -1.99 -16.81 3.47
C LEU A 136 -1.84 -17.30 2.03
N PHE A 137 -2.69 -18.24 1.63
CA PHE A 137 -2.84 -18.69 0.26
C PHE A 137 -4.16 -18.18 -0.31
N TYR A 138 -4.16 -17.76 -1.57
CA TYR A 138 -5.39 -17.37 -2.27
C TYR A 138 -5.28 -17.68 -3.77
N SER A 139 -6.38 -18.20 -4.32
CA SER A 139 -6.44 -18.69 -5.70
C SER A 139 -7.85 -18.51 -6.25
N ASP A 140 -7.98 -18.40 -7.58
CA ASP A 140 -9.25 -18.38 -8.29
C ASP A 140 -9.64 -19.77 -8.86
N GLY A 141 -8.84 -20.80 -8.61
CA GLY A 141 -9.08 -22.16 -9.10
C GLY A 141 -8.52 -22.46 -10.49
N GLU A 142 -7.82 -21.54 -11.16
CA GLU A 142 -7.24 -21.82 -12.48
C GLU A 142 -5.90 -22.56 -12.44
N SER A 143 -5.72 -23.46 -13.42
CA SER A 143 -4.56 -24.34 -13.51
C SER A 143 -3.27 -23.59 -13.88
N MET A 144 -2.16 -23.95 -13.23
CA MET A 144 -0.79 -23.53 -13.60
C MET A 144 -0.38 -23.90 -15.04
N ASN A 145 -1.16 -24.75 -15.74
CA ASN A 145 -0.92 -25.05 -17.15
C ASN A 145 -1.30 -23.90 -18.10
N ASN A 146 -2.01 -22.87 -17.60
CA ASN A 146 -2.23 -21.63 -18.32
C ASN A 146 -0.94 -20.78 -18.20
N PRO A 147 -0.23 -20.47 -19.31
CA PRO A 147 1.11 -19.85 -19.28
C PRO A 147 1.22 -18.53 -18.52
N ASN A 148 0.09 -17.88 -18.25
CA ASN A 148 0.00 -16.59 -17.56
C ASN A 148 -0.83 -16.68 -16.25
N HIS A 149 -1.01 -17.87 -15.68
CA HIS A 149 -1.76 -18.06 -14.45
C HIS A 149 -0.86 -18.58 -13.32
N PRO A 150 -0.84 -17.93 -12.14
CA PRO A 150 0.06 -18.29 -11.02
C PRO A 150 -0.34 -19.60 -10.33
N GLY A 151 -1.54 -20.12 -10.59
CA GLY A 151 -2.17 -21.12 -9.73
C GLY A 151 -2.63 -20.45 -8.44
N SER A 152 -1.81 -20.52 -7.39
CA SER A 152 -2.06 -19.90 -6.09
C SER A 152 -1.05 -18.80 -5.80
N LEU A 153 -1.49 -17.69 -5.24
CA LEU A 153 -0.62 -16.67 -4.67
C LEU A 153 -0.40 -16.95 -3.18
N ILE A 154 0.81 -16.63 -2.71
CA ILE A 154 1.30 -16.96 -1.37
C ILE A 154 1.82 -15.68 -0.73
N ALA A 155 1.33 -15.36 0.46
CA ALA A 155 1.83 -14.26 1.27
C ALA A 155 2.28 -14.74 2.65
N GLY A 156 3.55 -14.50 2.97
CA GLY A 156 4.07 -14.71 4.32
C GLY A 156 3.67 -13.55 5.23
N LEU A 157 2.83 -13.82 6.23
CA LEU A 157 2.29 -12.81 7.13
C LEU A 157 3.19 -12.53 8.34
N GLY A 158 4.12 -13.45 8.66
CA GLY A 158 5.06 -13.28 9.75
C GLY A 158 5.58 -14.60 10.31
N TYR A 159 6.51 -14.48 11.26
CA TYR A 159 7.02 -15.59 12.06
C TYR A 159 6.59 -15.39 13.50
N VAL A 160 6.17 -16.47 14.15
CA VAL A 160 5.77 -16.52 15.57
C VAL A 160 6.41 -17.74 16.24
N ASN A 161 6.44 -17.77 17.57
CA ASN A 161 7.06 -18.87 18.30
C ASN A 161 6.05 -19.94 18.68
N PHE A 162 6.53 -21.17 18.83
CA PHE A 162 5.74 -22.25 19.44
C PHE A 162 5.41 -21.93 20.89
N ASP A 163 4.29 -22.47 21.37
CA ASP A 163 3.86 -22.40 22.77
C ASP A 163 3.65 -20.97 23.31
N GLU A 164 3.50 -19.99 22.42
CA GLU A 164 3.14 -18.60 22.72
C GLU A 164 1.79 -18.24 22.06
N PRO A 165 0.93 -17.43 22.71
CA PRO A 165 -0.29 -16.93 22.09
C PRO A 165 -0.02 -16.03 20.88
N VAL A 166 -0.88 -16.15 19.88
CA VAL A 166 -0.81 -15.40 18.64
C VAL A 166 -2.19 -14.87 18.30
N ASP A 167 -2.28 -13.55 18.18
CA ASP A 167 -3.48 -12.86 17.71
C ASP A 167 -3.32 -12.50 16.23
N ILE A 168 -4.34 -12.85 15.45
CA ILE A 168 -4.45 -12.54 14.03
C ILE A 168 -5.75 -11.78 13.77
N SER A 169 -5.65 -10.65 13.08
CA SER A 169 -6.77 -10.06 12.34
C SER A 169 -6.50 -10.19 10.84
N LEU A 170 -7.48 -10.68 10.08
CA LEU A 170 -7.44 -10.76 8.62
C LEU A 170 -8.68 -10.09 8.05
N VAL A 171 -8.47 -9.08 7.22
CA VAL A 171 -9.51 -8.38 6.47
C VAL A 171 -9.38 -8.72 5.00
N LEU A 172 -10.45 -9.26 4.40
CA LEU A 172 -10.61 -9.43 2.97
C LEU A 172 -11.55 -8.32 2.47
N ASP A 173 -11.03 -7.36 1.69
CA ASP A 173 -11.78 -6.24 1.13
C ASP A 173 -11.94 -6.46 -0.39
N PHE A 174 -12.97 -7.20 -0.77
CA PHE A 174 -13.24 -7.53 -2.17
C PHE A 174 -13.70 -6.32 -3.00
N GLU A 175 -14.22 -5.26 -2.37
CA GLU A 175 -14.58 -4.01 -3.06
C GLU A 175 -13.32 -3.28 -3.53
N LYS A 176 -12.29 -3.22 -2.66
CA LYS A 176 -10.98 -2.64 -3.01
C LYS A 176 -10.07 -3.60 -3.75
N GLY A 177 -10.36 -4.90 -3.71
CA GLY A 177 -9.48 -5.92 -4.27
C GLY A 177 -8.21 -6.12 -3.45
N GLU A 178 -8.28 -5.87 -2.15
CA GLU A 178 -7.15 -5.85 -1.23
C GLU A 178 -7.43 -6.77 -0.05
N TRP A 179 -6.37 -7.26 0.59
CA TRP A 179 -6.45 -7.90 1.90
C TRP A 179 -5.41 -7.28 2.83
N THR A 180 -5.73 -7.25 4.12
CA THR A 180 -4.81 -6.79 5.16
C THR A 180 -4.82 -7.76 6.31
N SER A 181 -3.66 -8.03 6.89
CA SER A 181 -3.52 -8.87 8.06
C SER A 181 -2.69 -8.16 9.13
N ASN A 182 -2.91 -8.53 10.37
CA ASN A 182 -2.11 -8.14 11.51
C ASN A 182 -1.82 -9.39 12.33
N VAL A 183 -0.54 -9.77 12.48
CA VAL A 183 -0.09 -10.90 13.30
C VAL A 183 0.76 -10.33 14.44
N ASN A 184 0.25 -10.35 15.67
CA ASN A 184 0.93 -9.79 16.84
C ASN A 184 1.51 -8.36 16.64
N GLY A 185 0.80 -7.49 15.92
CA GLY A 185 1.22 -6.12 15.60
C GLY A 185 1.93 -5.97 14.26
N LYS A 186 2.39 -7.08 13.65
CA LYS A 186 2.98 -7.06 12.30
C LYS A 186 1.90 -6.97 11.24
N ARG A 187 1.77 -5.79 10.63
CA ARG A 187 0.81 -5.55 9.54
C ARG A 187 1.41 -5.96 8.19
N THR A 188 0.68 -6.78 7.45
CA THR A 188 0.99 -7.17 6.07
C THR A 188 -0.25 -6.93 5.22
N ALA A 189 -0.11 -6.32 4.04
CA ALA A 189 -1.22 -6.05 3.14
C ALA A 189 -0.78 -6.25 1.69
N ASP A 190 -1.69 -6.73 0.86
CA ASP A 190 -1.47 -6.89 -0.57
C ASP A 190 -2.80 -6.89 -1.34
N LYS A 191 -2.72 -6.96 -2.66
CA LYS A 191 -3.86 -7.07 -3.56
C LYS A 191 -4.14 -8.51 -3.94
N PHE A 192 -5.39 -8.79 -4.30
CA PHE A 192 -5.76 -10.06 -4.94
C PHE A 192 -5.28 -10.15 -6.39
N PHE A 193 -4.84 -9.04 -6.99
CA PHE A 193 -4.37 -8.95 -8.37
C PHE A 193 -3.14 -8.04 -8.48
N SER A 194 -2.31 -8.30 -9.49
CA SER A 194 -1.24 -7.41 -9.94
C SER A 194 -1.36 -7.18 -11.45
N ASP A 195 -0.63 -6.20 -11.98
CA ASP A 195 -0.60 -5.90 -13.42
C ASP A 195 -0.06 -7.09 -14.26
N GLU A 196 0.66 -8.02 -13.61
CA GLU A 196 1.23 -9.22 -14.23
C GLU A 196 0.39 -10.48 -14.00
N VAL A 197 -0.49 -10.46 -12.99
CA VAL A 197 -1.27 -11.62 -12.53
C VAL A 197 -2.69 -11.19 -12.17
N THR A 198 -3.65 -11.54 -13.03
CA THR A 198 -5.08 -11.37 -12.74
C THR A 198 -5.69 -12.68 -12.25
N LEU A 199 -5.96 -12.77 -10.94
CA LEU A 199 -6.89 -13.75 -10.40
C LEU A 199 -8.33 -13.28 -10.62
N ASP A 200 -9.25 -14.19 -10.92
CA ASP A 200 -10.68 -13.88 -10.97
C ASP A 200 -11.25 -13.76 -9.55
N ILE A 201 -11.40 -12.52 -9.07
CA ILE A 201 -11.94 -12.21 -7.74
C ILE A 201 -13.31 -12.84 -7.51
N GLU A 202 -14.16 -12.95 -8.53
CA GLU A 202 -15.48 -13.55 -8.35
C GLU A 202 -15.39 -15.05 -8.02
N LYS A 203 -14.39 -15.75 -8.56
CA LYS A 203 -14.13 -17.14 -8.19
C LYS A 203 -13.56 -17.23 -6.78
N ILE A 204 -12.62 -16.37 -6.39
CA ILE A 204 -12.11 -16.30 -5.01
C ILE A 204 -13.27 -16.09 -4.04
N LYS A 205 -14.14 -15.10 -4.29
CA LYS A 205 -15.35 -14.83 -3.50
C LYS A 205 -16.24 -16.08 -3.45
N ASN A 206 -16.49 -16.75 -4.58
CA ASN A 206 -17.31 -17.96 -4.56
C ASN A 206 -16.71 -19.05 -3.67
N GLY A 207 -15.38 -19.18 -3.64
CA GLY A 207 -14.66 -20.03 -2.69
C GLY A 207 -14.96 -19.67 -1.25
N VAL A 208 -14.81 -18.39 -0.88
CA VAL A 208 -15.00 -17.91 0.49
C VAL A 208 -16.46 -18.01 0.96
N TYR A 209 -17.42 -17.64 0.12
CA TYR A 209 -18.82 -17.47 0.53
C TYR A 209 -19.70 -18.71 0.31
N ASN A 210 -19.34 -19.64 -0.59
CA ASN A 210 -20.20 -20.79 -0.90
C ASN A 210 -19.71 -22.12 -0.30
N THR A 211 -18.62 -22.10 0.45
CA THR A 211 -18.01 -23.32 1.02
C THR A 211 -17.99 -23.24 2.55
N PRO A 212 -18.26 -24.35 3.27
CA PRO A 212 -18.13 -24.36 4.71
C PRO A 212 -16.71 -23.96 5.14
N ILE A 213 -16.61 -23.12 6.16
CA ILE A 213 -15.32 -22.74 6.75
C ILE A 213 -14.81 -23.91 7.60
N TYR A 214 -13.50 -24.17 7.57
CA TYR A 214 -12.85 -25.14 8.46
C TYR A 214 -11.73 -24.50 9.27
N SER A 215 -11.47 -25.06 10.46
CA SER A 215 -10.28 -24.79 11.26
C SER A 215 -9.74 -26.12 11.78
N GLY A 216 -8.45 -26.39 11.60
CA GLY A 216 -7.84 -27.71 11.75
C GLY A 216 -7.91 -28.57 10.48
N TRP A 217 -7.58 -29.86 10.61
CA TRP A 217 -7.56 -30.80 9.50
C TRP A 217 -8.92 -31.49 9.24
N ALA A 218 -9.41 -31.41 8.00
CA ALA A 218 -10.60 -32.12 7.54
C ALA A 218 -10.37 -32.82 6.19
N GLU A 219 -11.03 -33.97 5.98
CA GLU A 219 -10.96 -34.70 4.72
C GLU A 219 -11.56 -33.84 3.60
N GLY A 220 -10.72 -33.53 2.59
CA GLY A 220 -11.10 -32.65 1.50
C GLY A 220 -10.61 -31.21 1.63
N VAL A 221 -9.80 -30.85 2.64
CA VAL A 221 -9.00 -29.61 2.67
C VAL A 221 -7.52 -30.04 2.65
N ARG A 222 -6.78 -29.82 1.55
CA ARG A 222 -5.38 -30.29 1.41
C ARG A 222 -4.49 -29.14 0.91
N ARG A 223 -3.17 -29.28 1.09
CA ARG A 223 -2.16 -28.30 0.64
C ARG A 223 -1.65 -28.60 -0.78
N ALA A 224 -2.38 -29.42 -1.55
CA ALA A 224 -2.00 -30.10 -2.79
C ALA A 224 -1.24 -31.45 -2.62
N MET A 225 -1.60 -32.37 -3.52
CA MET A 225 -1.07 -33.69 -3.95
C MET A 225 -0.71 -34.83 -2.98
N ASP A 226 -0.46 -34.66 -1.68
CA ASP A 226 -0.03 -35.82 -0.86
C ASP A 226 -1.06 -36.21 0.21
N ASP A 227 -1.49 -37.47 0.16
CA ASP A 227 -2.34 -38.16 1.14
C ASP A 227 -1.53 -38.52 2.41
N GLU A 228 -0.71 -37.60 2.93
CA GLU A 228 0.23 -37.89 4.02
C GLU A 228 -0.24 -37.24 5.34
N PRO A 229 -0.83 -38.00 6.28
CA PRO A 229 -1.18 -37.51 7.62
C PRO A 229 0.05 -37.07 8.43
N ASP A 230 1.26 -37.39 7.99
CA ASP A 230 2.54 -37.03 8.62
C ASP A 230 2.92 -35.54 8.47
N VAL A 231 2.11 -34.74 7.74
CA VAL A 231 2.31 -33.29 7.59
C VAL A 231 1.64 -32.48 8.71
N PHE A 232 0.48 -32.93 9.18
CA PHE A 232 -0.21 -32.34 10.34
C PHE A 232 0.30 -33.04 11.58
N THR A 233 1.29 -32.46 12.27
CA THR A 233 1.90 -33.12 13.44
C THR A 233 1.83 -32.31 14.71
N SER A 234 1.26 -31.11 14.63
CA SER A 234 1.15 -30.19 15.77
C SER A 234 -0.29 -30.09 16.27
N THR A 235 -0.44 -29.82 17.56
CA THR A 235 -1.71 -29.49 18.20
C THR A 235 -1.91 -27.98 18.19
N SER A 236 -3.06 -27.52 17.71
CA SER A 236 -3.50 -26.12 17.81
C SER A 236 -4.45 -25.94 18.98
N LEU A 237 -4.17 -24.93 19.80
CA LEU A 237 -5.08 -24.42 20.81
C LEU A 237 -5.74 -23.17 20.26
N ILE A 238 -7.04 -23.18 20.06
CA ILE A 238 -7.79 -22.02 19.55
C ILE A 238 -8.58 -21.43 20.70
N ASP A 239 -8.28 -20.19 21.06
CA ASP A 239 -8.95 -19.47 22.13
C ASP A 239 -10.27 -18.89 21.65
N HIS A 240 -10.24 -18.10 20.57
CA HIS A 240 -11.45 -17.58 19.97
C HIS A 240 -11.35 -17.38 18.47
N LEU A 241 -12.51 -17.35 17.82
CA LEU A 241 -12.68 -17.04 16.41
C LEU A 241 -13.92 -16.16 16.20
N THR A 242 -13.73 -14.98 15.62
CA THR A 242 -14.77 -13.98 15.40
C THR A 242 -14.87 -13.60 13.93
N PHE A 243 -16.10 -13.42 13.43
CA PHE A 243 -16.37 -12.99 12.06
C PHE A 243 -17.19 -11.69 12.07
N TYR A 244 -16.75 -10.69 11.31
CA TYR A 244 -17.48 -9.45 11.05
C TYR A 244 -17.70 -9.29 9.53
N SER A 245 -18.92 -8.93 9.13
CA SER A 245 -19.20 -8.58 7.73
C SER A 245 -20.30 -7.50 7.64
N PRO A 246 -19.98 -6.25 7.21
CA PRO A 246 -18.66 -5.77 6.82
C PRO A 246 -17.67 -5.77 7.98
N LYS A 247 -16.38 -5.51 7.70
CA LYS A 247 -15.39 -5.24 8.75
C LYS A 247 -15.88 -4.18 9.74
N LYS A 248 -15.44 -4.26 10.99
CA LYS A 248 -15.85 -3.32 12.02
C LYS A 248 -15.31 -1.92 11.67
N PRO A 249 -16.04 -0.84 12.00
CA PRO A 249 -15.50 0.50 11.83
C PRO A 249 -14.39 0.70 12.85
N GLY A 250 -13.38 1.48 12.50
CA GLY A 250 -12.43 1.92 13.51
C GLY A 250 -13.16 2.68 14.63
N ASN A 251 -12.75 2.45 15.87
CA ASN A 251 -13.17 3.23 17.01
C ASN A 251 -12.21 4.42 17.21
N VAL A 252 -12.70 5.63 16.94
CA VAL A 252 -11.91 6.87 17.11
C VAL A 252 -11.35 7.03 18.52
N SER A 253 -12.08 6.60 19.56
CA SER A 253 -11.60 6.71 20.95
C SER A 253 -10.40 5.82 21.20
N ASP A 254 -10.39 4.61 20.64
CA ASP A 254 -9.29 3.67 20.79
C ASP A 254 -8.08 4.15 20.00
N LEU A 255 -8.30 4.71 18.80
CA LEU A 255 -7.25 5.36 18.00
C LEU A 255 -6.60 6.52 18.75
N ILE A 256 -7.39 7.45 19.28
CA ILE A 256 -6.88 8.60 20.03
C ILE A 256 -6.10 8.13 21.26
N THR A 257 -6.65 7.19 22.03
CA THR A 257 -5.99 6.66 23.23
C THR A 257 -4.65 5.97 22.89
N ALA A 258 -4.56 5.30 21.74
CA ALA A 258 -3.33 4.69 21.27
C ALA A 258 -2.29 5.74 20.85
N LEU A 259 -2.71 6.77 20.11
CA LEU A 259 -1.86 7.89 19.69
C LEU A 259 -1.33 8.70 20.87
N GLU A 260 -2.17 8.99 21.87
CA GLU A 260 -1.78 9.68 23.10
C GLU A 260 -0.69 8.89 23.84
N GLN A 261 -0.89 7.59 24.09
CA GLN A 261 0.10 6.77 24.80
C GLN A 261 1.41 6.60 24.03
N LEU A 262 1.35 6.47 22.69
CA LEU A 262 2.56 6.46 21.86
C LEU A 262 3.27 7.81 21.88
N THR A 263 2.53 8.92 21.88
CA THR A 263 3.07 10.28 21.97
C THR A 263 3.75 10.51 23.32
N ASP A 264 3.10 10.13 24.42
CA ASP A 264 3.67 10.22 25.77
C ASP A 264 4.94 9.38 25.89
N TYR A 265 4.99 8.20 25.25
CA TYR A 265 6.18 7.36 25.21
C TYR A 265 7.33 8.03 24.45
N VAL A 266 7.05 8.56 23.25
CA VAL A 266 8.04 9.30 22.43
C VAL A 266 8.60 10.52 23.17
N ASN A 267 7.79 11.17 24.00
CA ASN A 267 8.19 12.33 24.81
C ASN A 267 8.88 11.94 26.14
N ASP A 268 9.19 10.66 26.37
CA ASP A 268 9.73 10.12 27.62
C ASP A 268 8.84 10.40 28.87
N GLU A 269 7.53 10.61 28.69
CA GLU A 269 6.57 10.87 29.77
C GLU A 269 6.05 9.59 30.42
N VAL A 270 6.03 8.47 29.67
CA VAL A 270 5.66 7.14 30.14
C VAL A 270 6.71 6.09 29.74
N SER A 271 6.77 4.99 30.49
CA SER A 271 7.59 3.83 30.14
C SER A 271 6.68 2.69 29.72
N LEU A 272 6.77 2.28 28.45
CA LEU A 272 6.05 1.16 27.89
C LEU A 272 7.01 0.05 27.48
N SER A 273 6.64 -1.20 27.76
CA SER A 273 7.32 -2.37 27.22
C SER A 273 7.13 -2.49 25.70
N GLU A 274 7.98 -3.25 25.03
CA GLU A 274 7.83 -3.52 23.60
C GLU A 274 6.48 -4.15 23.25
N SER A 275 5.99 -5.08 24.08
CA SER A 275 4.68 -5.71 23.91
C SER A 275 3.52 -4.71 24.03
N GLU A 276 3.57 -3.80 25.01
CA GLU A 276 2.56 -2.73 25.14
C GLU A 276 2.56 -1.82 23.91
N ARG A 277 3.74 -1.42 23.41
CA ARG A 277 3.85 -0.57 22.23
C ARG A 277 3.35 -1.28 20.96
N SER A 278 3.67 -2.56 20.78
CA SER A 278 3.16 -3.37 19.66
C SER A 278 1.64 -3.49 19.70
N ASN A 279 1.05 -3.60 20.90
CA ASN A 279 -0.40 -3.58 21.06
C ASN A 279 -1.01 -2.23 20.68
N LEU A 280 -0.40 -1.11 21.07
CA LEU A 280 -0.86 0.23 20.68
C LEU A 280 -0.75 0.44 19.15
N LEU A 281 0.33 -0.05 18.52
CA LEU A 281 0.49 -0.01 17.07
C LEU A 281 -0.62 -0.80 16.35
N ARG A 282 -0.96 -2.00 16.86
CA ARG A 282 -2.13 -2.76 16.37
C ARG A 282 -3.42 -1.96 16.52
N THR A 283 -3.68 -1.39 17.70
CA THR A 283 -4.87 -0.55 17.93
C THR A 283 -4.92 0.62 16.96
N LEU A 284 -3.78 1.27 16.67
CA LEU A 284 -3.69 2.34 15.69
C LEU A 284 -4.09 1.84 14.29
N TYR A 285 -3.52 0.73 13.82
CA TYR A 285 -3.83 0.16 12.50
C TYR A 285 -5.30 -0.19 12.34
N ASP A 286 -5.86 -0.87 13.33
CA ASP A 286 -7.24 -1.39 13.26
C ASP A 286 -8.27 -0.26 13.32
N ASN A 287 -7.91 0.90 13.90
CA ASN A 287 -8.84 1.99 14.14
C ASN A 287 -8.60 3.24 13.28
N TYR A 288 -7.56 3.28 12.45
CA TYR A 288 -7.25 4.45 11.60
C TYR A 288 -8.31 4.70 10.52
N GLU A 289 -8.75 3.66 9.81
CA GLU A 289 -9.62 3.82 8.64
C GLU A 289 -10.95 4.49 9.01
N GLY A 290 -11.30 5.54 8.27
CA GLY A 290 -12.50 6.34 8.50
C GLY A 290 -12.38 7.36 9.64
N ASN A 291 -11.30 7.35 10.41
CA ASN A 291 -11.15 8.21 11.61
C ASN A 291 -10.14 9.35 11.48
N TYR A 292 -9.40 9.46 10.36
CA TYR A 292 -8.42 10.53 10.16
C TYR A 292 -8.96 11.92 10.52
N GLN A 293 -10.16 12.29 10.06
CA GLN A 293 -10.70 13.64 10.30
C GLN A 293 -10.99 13.90 11.79
N ASN A 294 -11.43 12.89 12.54
CA ASN A 294 -11.80 13.04 13.94
C ASN A 294 -10.58 12.92 14.88
N ALA A 295 -9.52 12.25 14.45
CA ALA A 295 -8.27 12.08 15.20
C ALA A 295 -7.10 12.89 14.59
N LYS A 296 -7.40 13.87 13.72
CA LYS A 296 -6.38 14.59 12.93
C LYS A 296 -5.34 15.25 13.83
N ASP A 297 -5.79 15.92 14.88
CA ASP A 297 -4.91 16.66 15.79
C ASP A 297 -3.99 15.71 16.57
N ASP A 298 -4.50 14.56 17.01
CA ASP A 298 -3.73 13.52 17.71
C ASP A 298 -2.72 12.84 16.78
N ILE A 299 -3.12 12.55 15.53
CA ILE A 299 -2.25 11.99 14.50
C ILE A 299 -1.08 12.94 14.21
N LEU A 300 -1.38 14.22 13.95
CA LEU A 300 -0.34 15.22 13.69
C LEU A 300 0.48 15.53 14.94
N GLY A 301 -0.11 15.42 16.14
CA GLY A 301 0.57 15.52 17.41
C GLY A 301 1.63 14.43 17.60
N PHE A 302 1.27 13.17 17.33
CA PHE A 302 2.21 12.05 17.35
C PHE A 302 3.34 12.23 16.33
N ILE A 303 3.02 12.58 15.07
CA ILE A 303 4.03 12.82 14.03
C ILE A 303 5.01 13.92 14.47
N ALA A 304 4.50 15.04 14.97
CA ALA A 304 5.33 16.16 15.42
C ALA A 304 6.19 15.80 16.64
N ALA A 305 5.66 15.04 17.61
CA ALA A 305 6.43 14.56 18.76
C ALA A 305 7.56 13.62 18.33
N TYR A 306 7.27 12.72 17.39
CA TYR A 306 8.25 11.79 16.83
C TYR A 306 9.38 12.55 16.13
N GLU A 307 9.05 13.42 15.18
CA GLU A 307 10.01 14.21 14.39
C GLU A 307 10.84 15.16 15.29
N ALA A 308 10.30 15.63 16.42
CA ALA A 308 11.04 16.46 17.36
C ALA A 308 12.08 15.69 18.21
N SER A 309 11.89 14.38 18.40
CA SER A 309 12.63 13.59 19.40
C SER A 309 13.51 12.50 18.80
N ASN A 310 13.28 12.12 17.54
CA ASN A 310 13.96 11.01 16.87
C ASN A 310 14.75 11.47 15.64
N PHE A 311 15.61 10.59 15.14
CA PHE A 311 16.27 10.80 13.85
C PHE A 311 15.29 10.59 12.70
N ILE A 312 15.53 11.30 11.59
CA ILE A 312 14.73 11.14 10.38
C ILE A 312 14.91 9.70 9.86
N PRO A 313 13.81 8.95 9.64
CA PRO A 313 13.91 7.60 9.12
C PRO A 313 14.70 7.56 7.80
N PHE A 314 15.59 6.58 7.68
CA PHE A 314 16.43 6.33 6.50
C PHE A 314 17.47 7.42 6.15
N GLU A 315 17.75 8.38 7.04
CA GLU A 315 18.82 9.37 6.84
C GLU A 315 20.20 8.71 6.61
N ASP A 316 20.39 7.51 7.16
CA ASP A 316 21.61 6.71 7.01
C ASP A 316 21.74 5.99 5.66
N GLY A 317 20.69 6.01 4.83
CA GLY A 317 20.63 5.37 3.51
C GLY A 317 20.59 3.83 3.54
N PHE A 318 20.35 3.20 4.69
CA PHE A 318 20.26 1.74 4.76
C PHE A 318 18.86 1.23 4.43
N VAL A 319 18.82 0.17 3.61
CA VAL A 319 17.60 -0.58 3.33
C VAL A 319 17.29 -1.51 4.51
N ARG A 320 16.07 -1.45 5.03
CA ARG A 320 15.65 -2.27 6.19
C ARG A 320 14.21 -2.77 5.97
N PRO A 321 13.88 -4.01 6.39
CA PRO A 321 12.49 -4.43 6.53
C PRO A 321 11.71 -3.46 7.42
N LEU A 322 10.45 -3.17 7.08
CA LEU A 322 9.60 -2.31 7.92
C LEU A 322 9.49 -2.86 9.36
N THR A 323 9.50 -4.18 9.50
CA THR A 323 9.42 -4.87 10.79
C THR A 323 10.67 -4.77 11.66
N ASP A 324 11.80 -4.39 11.07
CA ASP A 324 13.07 -4.25 11.79
C ASP A 324 13.23 -2.84 12.37
N LEU A 325 12.32 -1.92 12.01
CA LEU A 325 12.25 -0.57 12.57
C LEU A 325 11.55 -0.62 13.93
N ASP A 326 11.88 0.30 14.82
CA ASP A 326 11.15 0.43 16.08
C ASP A 326 9.67 0.75 15.84
N ILE A 327 8.86 0.46 16.86
CA ILE A 327 7.40 0.48 16.78
C ILE A 327 6.88 1.89 16.45
N GLU A 328 7.55 2.93 16.97
CA GLU A 328 7.19 4.33 16.74
C GLU A 328 7.50 4.73 15.29
N THR A 329 8.64 4.31 14.75
CA THR A 329 8.98 4.49 13.33
C THR A 329 7.97 3.81 12.42
N GLN A 330 7.52 2.59 12.76
CA GLN A 330 6.48 1.90 12.01
C GLN A 330 5.16 2.68 12.02
N ALA A 331 4.73 3.17 13.18
CA ALA A 331 3.57 4.06 13.30
C ALA A 331 3.71 5.34 12.48
N LEU A 332 4.87 6.00 12.54
CA LEU A 332 5.16 7.21 11.76
C LEU A 332 5.00 6.94 10.26
N ILE A 333 5.69 5.92 9.73
CA ILE A 333 5.68 5.58 8.30
C ILE A 333 4.27 5.25 7.84
N PHE A 334 3.51 4.49 8.64
CA PHE A 334 2.12 4.18 8.34
C PHE A 334 1.27 5.46 8.25
N LEU A 335 1.30 6.32 9.27
CA LEU A 335 0.50 7.54 9.29
C LEU A 335 0.86 8.49 8.15
N GLN A 336 2.16 8.72 7.90
CA GLN A 336 2.63 9.54 6.79
C GLN A 336 2.15 8.99 5.44
N ASN A 337 2.26 7.68 5.22
CA ASN A 337 1.82 7.03 3.98
C ASN A 337 0.30 7.12 3.82
N GLU A 338 -0.48 6.91 4.87
CA GLU A 338 -1.94 7.01 4.81
C GLU A 338 -2.44 8.45 4.59
N ILE A 339 -1.78 9.46 5.18
CA ILE A 339 -2.07 10.87 4.93
C ILE A 339 -1.73 11.22 3.48
N HIS A 340 -0.54 10.85 3.01
CA HIS A 340 -0.10 11.07 1.64
C HIS A 340 -1.06 10.41 0.62
N LYS A 341 -1.43 9.14 0.84
CA LYS A 341 -2.31 8.38 -0.05
C LYS A 341 -3.71 8.98 -0.10
N ASN A 342 -4.33 9.20 1.07
CA ASN A 342 -5.77 9.43 1.15
C ASN A 342 -6.18 10.90 1.38
N GLN A 343 -5.28 11.74 1.89
CA GLN A 343 -5.62 13.13 2.25
C GLN A 343 -5.10 14.15 1.24
N PHE A 344 -3.93 13.90 0.63
CA PHE A 344 -3.40 14.71 -0.47
C PHE A 344 -4.07 14.37 -1.80
N VAL A 345 -5.39 14.49 -1.89
CA VAL A 345 -6.17 14.16 -3.09
C VAL A 345 -6.93 15.37 -3.59
N ALA A 346 -7.28 15.38 -4.88
CA ALA A 346 -8.11 16.44 -5.47
C ALA A 346 -9.40 16.62 -4.65
N GLY A 347 -9.76 17.89 -4.38
CA GLY A 347 -10.93 18.23 -3.56
C GLY A 347 -10.70 18.24 -2.04
N ASN A 348 -9.54 17.80 -1.53
CA ASN A 348 -9.20 17.84 -0.09
C ASN A 348 -7.94 18.65 0.25
N LEU A 349 -7.24 19.22 -0.75
CA LEU A 349 -5.93 19.86 -0.55
C LEU A 349 -5.95 21.06 0.41
N GLU A 350 -7.04 21.85 0.43
CA GLU A 350 -7.20 22.96 1.38
C GLU A 350 -7.16 22.50 2.84
N ASN A 351 -7.60 21.27 3.13
CA ASN A 351 -7.60 20.72 4.49
C ASN A 351 -6.24 20.18 4.94
N VAL A 352 -5.29 20.04 4.00
CA VAL A 352 -3.94 19.52 4.25
C VAL A 352 -2.83 20.50 3.89
N GLU A 353 -3.19 21.73 3.53
CA GLU A 353 -2.23 22.81 3.28
C GLU A 353 -1.29 22.99 4.47
N GLY A 354 0.01 23.05 4.19
CA GLY A 354 1.06 23.21 5.20
C GLY A 354 1.45 21.94 5.94
N ILE A 355 0.75 20.82 5.75
CA ILE A 355 1.20 19.52 6.28
C ILE A 355 2.39 19.06 5.43
N LYS A 356 3.55 18.98 6.06
CA LYS A 356 4.79 18.41 5.48
C LYS A 356 5.39 17.41 6.45
N PHE A 357 6.17 16.48 5.91
CA PHE A 357 6.87 15.47 6.71
C PHE A 357 8.36 15.75 6.73
N GLU A 358 9.02 15.57 7.87
CA GLU A 358 10.46 15.79 8.03
C GLU A 358 11.27 14.86 7.11
N ALA A 359 10.75 13.67 6.81
CA ALA A 359 11.32 12.75 5.83
C ALA A 359 11.60 13.40 4.46
N SER A 360 10.88 14.47 4.10
CA SER A 360 11.12 15.26 2.89
C SER A 360 12.50 15.93 2.85
N GLU A 361 13.12 16.21 4.00
CA GLU A 361 14.47 16.79 4.10
C GLU A 361 15.55 15.81 3.62
N VAL A 362 15.31 14.50 3.81
CA VAL A 362 16.18 13.40 3.36
C VAL A 362 15.81 12.96 1.94
N PHE A 363 14.53 12.66 1.71
CA PHE A 363 14.04 12.20 0.41
C PHE A 363 12.60 12.68 0.13
N PRO A 364 12.33 13.33 -1.02
CA PRO A 364 13.23 13.59 -2.13
C PRO A 364 14.31 14.65 -1.83
N GLY A 365 14.28 15.30 -0.68
CA GLY A 365 15.35 16.18 -0.23
C GLY A 365 14.86 17.61 -0.08
N LYS A 366 15.61 18.35 0.75
CA LYS A 366 15.28 19.71 1.18
C LYS A 366 14.98 20.67 0.01
N VAL A 367 13.95 21.49 0.22
CA VAL A 367 13.72 22.74 -0.52
C VAL A 367 14.19 23.90 0.35
N GLU A 368 15.05 24.76 -0.19
CA GLU A 368 15.60 25.91 0.55
C GLU A 368 14.49 26.86 1.01
N GLU A 369 14.43 27.18 2.31
CA GLU A 369 13.37 28.01 2.88
C GLU A 369 13.27 29.39 2.23
N THR A 370 14.41 29.95 1.83
CA THR A 370 14.53 31.27 1.19
C THR A 370 14.24 31.25 -0.31
N ALA A 371 13.99 30.07 -0.90
CA ALA A 371 13.69 29.97 -2.32
C ALA A 371 12.39 30.76 -2.64
N PRO A 372 12.41 31.62 -3.68
CA PRO A 372 11.25 32.42 -4.01
C PRO A 372 10.14 31.55 -4.59
N ARG A 373 8.91 31.73 -4.07
CA ARG A 373 7.71 31.17 -4.67
C ARG A 373 7.27 32.09 -5.79
N ILE A 374 7.14 31.55 -7.00
CA ILE A 374 6.76 32.34 -8.15
C ILE A 374 5.28 32.73 -8.07
N ASN A 375 4.97 33.99 -8.40
CA ASN A 375 3.57 34.43 -8.49
C ASN A 375 2.88 33.82 -9.72
N GLU A 376 3.60 33.76 -10.84
CA GLU A 376 3.14 33.18 -12.09
C GLU A 376 4.34 32.96 -13.03
N ALA A 377 4.40 31.81 -13.70
CA ALA A 377 5.33 31.56 -14.80
C ALA A 377 4.67 30.72 -15.89
N ALA A 378 4.91 31.11 -17.15
CA ALA A 378 4.48 30.34 -18.31
C ALA A 378 5.55 29.32 -18.71
N VAL A 379 5.11 28.09 -18.96
CA VAL A 379 5.94 26.96 -19.39
C VAL A 379 5.31 26.34 -20.64
N GLU A 380 6.13 26.09 -21.65
CA GLU A 380 5.69 25.35 -22.83
C GLU A 380 5.90 23.86 -22.62
N ILE A 381 4.87 23.07 -22.90
CA ILE A 381 4.84 21.61 -22.71
C ILE A 381 4.58 20.95 -24.06
N GLU A 382 5.39 19.94 -24.38
CA GLU A 382 5.21 19.12 -25.58
C GLU A 382 4.12 18.06 -25.33
N GLY A 383 2.96 18.24 -25.94
CA GLY A 383 1.80 17.36 -25.84
C GLY A 383 1.73 16.23 -26.87
N THR A 384 2.81 15.98 -27.61
CA THR A 384 2.90 14.86 -28.55
C THR A 384 3.69 13.71 -27.92
N HIS A 385 3.10 12.53 -27.90
CA HIS A 385 3.72 11.27 -27.43
C HIS A 385 3.28 10.15 -28.37
N SER A 386 4.00 10.00 -29.47
CA SER A 386 3.59 9.13 -30.57
C SER A 386 3.89 7.65 -30.30
N ASN A 387 3.07 6.77 -30.89
CA ASN A 387 3.21 5.31 -30.79
C ASN A 387 3.52 4.69 -32.17
N PRO A 388 4.73 4.90 -32.72
CA PRO A 388 5.06 4.44 -34.05
C PRO A 388 5.08 2.91 -34.12
N ILE A 389 4.70 2.40 -35.30
CA ILE A 389 4.76 0.97 -35.61
C ILE A 389 6.24 0.54 -35.57
N GLY A 390 6.53 -0.58 -34.90
CA GLY A 390 7.89 -1.11 -34.78
C GLY A 390 8.66 -0.61 -33.55
N TYR A 391 8.10 0.33 -32.78
CA TYR A 391 8.63 0.70 -31.47
C TYR A 391 7.88 -0.06 -30.37
N LEU A 392 8.46 -1.17 -29.93
CA LEU A 392 7.98 -1.98 -28.81
C LEU A 392 9.05 -1.95 -27.71
N THR A 393 8.77 -1.21 -26.65
CA THR A 393 9.51 -1.19 -25.38
C THR A 393 8.56 -1.60 -24.26
N ALA A 394 9.11 -2.01 -23.11
CA ALA A 394 8.29 -2.32 -21.93
C ALA A 394 7.43 -1.11 -21.50
N SER A 395 7.95 0.10 -21.70
CA SER A 395 7.31 1.38 -21.36
C SER A 395 6.50 2.03 -22.49
N LYS A 396 6.19 1.30 -23.57
CA LYS A 396 5.54 1.88 -24.76
C LYS A 396 4.24 2.61 -24.41
N PHE A 397 3.45 2.03 -23.52
CA PHE A 397 2.12 2.53 -23.17
C PHE A 397 2.13 3.49 -21.98
N ASP A 398 3.32 3.77 -21.42
CA ASP A 398 3.45 4.67 -20.29
C ASP A 398 3.22 6.12 -20.72
N ASP A 399 2.65 6.92 -19.82
CA ASP A 399 2.53 8.36 -20.01
C ASP A 399 3.93 8.99 -20.05
N ALA A 400 4.19 9.85 -21.02
CA ALA A 400 5.46 10.56 -21.10
C ALA A 400 5.52 11.68 -20.05
N LYS A 401 6.61 11.75 -19.28
CA LYS A 401 6.85 12.84 -18.32
C LYS A 401 7.44 14.06 -19.05
N ARG A 402 6.81 15.23 -18.91
CA ARG A 402 7.31 16.52 -19.45
C ARG A 402 7.71 17.45 -18.30
N PRO A 403 8.99 17.81 -18.17
CA PRO A 403 9.48 18.63 -17.06
C PRO A 403 8.97 20.05 -17.20
N THR A 404 8.60 20.67 -16.07
CA THR A 404 8.17 22.08 -16.08
C THR A 404 9.29 23.06 -15.72
N GLY A 405 10.39 22.57 -15.14
CA GLY A 405 11.41 23.41 -14.50
C GLY A 405 10.94 24.03 -13.18
N TYR A 406 9.92 23.46 -12.53
CA TYR A 406 9.41 23.92 -11.24
C TYR A 406 9.20 22.76 -10.27
N TYR A 407 9.19 23.11 -8.99
CA TYR A 407 9.14 22.19 -7.86
C TYR A 407 8.09 22.65 -6.86
N ALA A 408 7.25 21.74 -6.36
CA ALA A 408 6.35 22.02 -5.26
C ALA A 408 7.12 21.85 -3.93
N ALA A 409 7.15 22.90 -3.11
CA ALA A 409 7.70 22.77 -1.76
C ALA A 409 6.82 21.84 -0.91
N PRO A 410 7.40 21.08 0.04
CA PRO A 410 6.65 20.17 0.90
C PRO A 410 5.43 20.84 1.57
N GLY A 411 4.24 20.29 1.31
CA GLY A 411 2.97 20.75 1.90
C GLY A 411 2.40 22.06 1.33
N GLU A 412 3.10 22.75 0.43
CA GLU A 412 2.62 23.99 -0.19
C GLU A 412 1.68 23.69 -1.38
N LEU A 413 0.63 24.52 -1.53
CA LEU A 413 -0.27 24.44 -2.68
C LEU A 413 0.36 25.11 -3.91
N VAL A 414 0.31 24.43 -5.05
CA VAL A 414 0.71 24.96 -6.35
C VAL A 414 -0.49 24.93 -7.28
N THR A 415 -0.73 26.04 -7.99
CA THR A 415 -1.80 26.13 -8.98
C THR A 415 -1.22 25.99 -10.38
N ILE A 416 -1.77 25.03 -11.13
CA ILE A 416 -1.46 24.77 -12.53
C ILE A 416 -2.65 25.22 -13.37
N THR A 417 -2.42 26.10 -14.34
CA THR A 417 -3.46 26.56 -15.27
C THR A 417 -3.13 26.11 -16.69
N VAL A 418 -4.08 25.46 -17.34
CA VAL A 418 -3.97 24.98 -18.73
C VAL A 418 -4.97 25.69 -19.66
N PRO A 419 -4.75 25.69 -20.98
CA PRO A 419 -5.75 26.14 -21.93
C PRO A 419 -6.96 25.20 -21.91
N SER A 420 -8.17 25.74 -22.12
CA SER A 420 -9.40 24.94 -22.16
C SER A 420 -9.38 23.79 -23.16
N SER A 421 -8.55 23.87 -24.22
CA SER A 421 -8.37 22.79 -25.18
C SER A 421 -7.65 21.55 -24.63
N MET A 422 -7.01 21.66 -23.46
CA MET A 422 -6.25 20.60 -22.79
C MET A 422 -7.03 19.85 -21.70
N ILE A 423 -8.22 20.35 -21.34
CA ILE A 423 -9.12 19.70 -20.38
C ILE A 423 -9.59 18.36 -20.92
N ASP A 424 -9.65 17.35 -20.04
CA ASP A 424 -10.14 15.99 -20.33
C ASP A 424 -9.36 15.29 -21.46
N LYS A 425 -8.09 15.67 -21.68
CA LYS A 425 -7.19 15.00 -22.63
C LYS A 425 -6.42 13.83 -22.02
N GLY A 426 -6.73 13.47 -20.78
CA GLY A 426 -6.00 12.45 -20.02
C GLY A 426 -4.65 12.94 -19.46
N LEU A 427 -4.33 14.23 -19.63
CA LEU A 427 -3.16 14.85 -19.02
C LEU A 427 -3.27 14.83 -17.48
N LYS A 428 -2.12 14.66 -16.81
CA LYS A 428 -2.04 14.76 -15.35
C LYS A 428 -0.88 15.65 -14.95
N VAL A 429 -1.00 16.29 -13.79
CA VAL A 429 0.13 16.87 -13.09
C VAL A 429 0.74 15.79 -12.20
N LEU A 430 2.03 15.54 -12.34
CA LEU A 430 2.81 14.68 -11.46
C LEU A 430 3.68 15.57 -10.55
N VAL A 431 3.54 15.40 -9.24
CA VAL A 431 4.39 16.04 -8.23
C VAL A 431 5.27 14.99 -7.57
N GLY A 432 6.55 14.97 -7.91
CA GLY A 432 7.54 13.98 -7.47
C GLY A 432 8.01 13.07 -8.62
N ALA A 433 9.32 12.97 -8.82
CA ALA A 433 9.90 12.19 -9.92
C ALA A 433 9.80 10.67 -9.71
N HIS A 434 9.91 10.24 -8.44
CA HIS A 434 10.00 8.83 -8.02
C HIS A 434 8.62 8.19 -7.90
N VAL A 435 8.21 7.52 -8.97
CA VAL A 435 6.83 7.00 -9.14
C VAL A 435 6.65 5.56 -8.67
N PHE A 436 7.70 4.89 -8.19
CA PHE A 436 7.60 3.55 -7.66
C PHE A 436 7.12 3.58 -6.20
N ASP A 437 6.03 2.85 -5.95
CA ASP A 437 5.54 2.53 -4.61
C ASP A 437 6.42 1.45 -4.00
N HIS A 438 7.08 1.76 -2.88
CA HIS A 438 7.95 0.81 -2.18
C HIS A 438 7.21 0.00 -1.09
N SER A 439 5.94 0.27 -0.83
CA SER A 439 5.16 -0.46 0.18
C SER A 439 5.03 -1.96 -0.12
N GLN A 440 5.19 -2.35 -1.40
CA GLN A 440 5.10 -3.72 -1.88
C GLN A 440 6.38 -4.57 -1.68
N PHE A 441 7.54 -3.96 -1.39
CA PHE A 441 8.80 -4.71 -1.36
C PHE A 441 9.17 -5.28 0.02
N GLY A 442 8.37 -4.99 1.06
CA GLY A 442 8.62 -5.41 2.45
C GLY A 442 9.86 -4.77 3.11
N VAL A 443 10.74 -4.17 2.31
CA VAL A 443 11.93 -3.42 2.70
C VAL A 443 11.84 -1.99 2.21
N LEU A 444 12.31 -1.05 3.03
CA LEU A 444 12.24 0.39 2.76
C LEU A 444 13.63 1.02 2.90
N ALA A 445 13.88 2.00 2.04
CA ALA A 445 15.07 2.87 2.04
C ALA A 445 14.69 4.36 2.15
N ARG A 446 13.39 4.63 2.21
CA ARG A 446 12.72 5.94 2.21
C ARG A 446 11.23 5.72 2.49
N SER A 447 10.47 6.79 2.67
CA SER A 447 9.01 6.73 2.71
C SER A 447 8.46 5.97 1.48
N PRO A 448 7.48 5.06 1.65
CA PRO A 448 7.05 4.14 0.59
C PRO A 448 6.62 4.84 -0.71
N ASN A 449 5.81 5.89 -0.56
CA ASN A 449 5.26 6.70 -1.65
C ASN A 449 5.62 8.16 -1.44
N VAL A 450 6.19 8.80 -2.47
CA VAL A 450 6.58 10.22 -2.43
C VAL A 450 6.12 11.02 -3.64
N HIS A 451 5.17 10.49 -4.41
CA HIS A 451 4.66 11.14 -5.63
C HIS A 451 3.14 11.19 -5.64
N LYS A 452 2.59 12.22 -6.30
CA LYS A 452 1.15 12.38 -6.49
C LYS A 452 0.81 12.72 -7.93
N TYR A 453 -0.25 12.08 -8.43
CA TYR A 453 -0.88 12.43 -9.70
C TYR A 453 -2.19 13.20 -9.45
N PHE A 454 -2.43 14.23 -10.24
CA PHE A 454 -3.68 14.99 -10.27
C PHE A 454 -4.15 15.13 -11.72
N SER A 455 -5.36 14.66 -12.03
CA SER A 455 -5.94 14.79 -13.37
C SER A 455 -6.23 16.25 -13.73
N ILE A 456 -6.01 16.61 -15.00
CA ILE A 456 -6.35 17.94 -15.53
C ILE A 456 -7.75 17.89 -16.14
N GLU A 457 -8.75 18.13 -15.28
CA GLU A 457 -10.19 18.07 -15.60
C GLU A 457 -10.86 19.46 -15.61
N SER A 458 -10.08 20.50 -15.33
CA SER A 458 -10.49 21.90 -15.34
C SER A 458 -9.34 22.81 -15.80
N GLU A 459 -9.65 24.07 -16.14
CA GLU A 459 -8.61 25.05 -16.52
C GLU A 459 -7.58 25.24 -15.41
N GLU A 460 -8.02 25.19 -14.15
CA GLU A 460 -7.17 25.29 -12.96
C GLU A 460 -7.12 23.94 -12.25
N THR A 461 -5.92 23.49 -11.87
CA THR A 461 -5.68 22.31 -11.04
C THR A 461 -4.75 22.69 -9.90
N ILE A 462 -5.22 22.54 -8.66
CA ILE A 462 -4.41 22.72 -7.45
C ILE A 462 -3.75 21.39 -7.13
N VAL A 463 -2.44 21.41 -6.85
CA VAL A 463 -1.64 20.24 -6.51
C VAL A 463 -0.80 20.49 -5.26
N ALA A 464 -0.53 19.44 -4.51
CA ALA A 464 0.38 19.47 -3.36
C ALA A 464 0.92 18.07 -3.06
N ASN A 465 2.04 18.00 -2.36
CA ASN A 465 2.65 16.77 -1.89
C ASN A 465 3.35 17.06 -0.54
N PRO A 466 3.11 16.30 0.55
CA PRO A 466 3.76 16.53 1.85
C PRO A 466 5.27 16.28 1.81
N PHE A 467 5.77 15.60 0.77
CA PHE A 467 7.20 15.41 0.50
C PHE A 467 7.78 16.44 -0.46
N GLY A 468 6.93 17.28 -1.06
CA GLY A 468 7.30 18.11 -2.20
C GLY A 468 7.59 17.28 -3.45
N GLY A 469 8.13 17.91 -4.49
CA GLY A 469 8.54 17.19 -5.69
C GLY A 469 8.65 18.06 -6.92
N ALA A 470 9.46 17.62 -7.89
CA ALA A 470 9.48 18.21 -9.23
C ALA A 470 8.10 18.06 -9.87
N ILE A 471 7.67 19.11 -10.56
CA ILE A 471 6.37 19.17 -11.22
C ILE A 471 6.55 18.79 -12.68
N TYR A 472 5.83 17.77 -13.12
CA TYR A 472 5.75 17.32 -14.51
C TYR A 472 4.31 17.39 -15.00
N ILE A 473 4.14 17.57 -16.30
CA ILE A 473 2.88 17.22 -16.98
C ILE A 473 3.08 15.85 -17.62
N THR A 474 2.21 14.89 -17.32
CA THR A 474 2.24 13.59 -17.99
C THR A 474 1.32 13.60 -19.20
N VAL A 475 1.83 13.11 -20.32
CA VAL A 475 1.16 13.10 -21.62
C VAL A 475 0.85 11.65 -22.01
N PRO A 476 -0.43 11.27 -22.16
CA PRO A 476 -0.80 9.89 -22.48
C PRO A 476 -0.16 9.37 -23.76
N SER A 477 0.18 8.09 -23.74
CA SER A 477 0.69 7.37 -24.89
C SER A 477 -0.29 7.43 -26.07
N GLY A 478 0.20 7.85 -27.25
CA GLY A 478 -0.60 8.08 -28.45
C GLY A 478 -1.18 9.50 -28.60
N SER A 479 -0.84 10.43 -27.72
CA SER A 479 -1.28 11.83 -27.82
C SER A 479 -0.60 12.58 -28.97
N ASP A 480 -1.36 13.49 -29.60
CA ASP A 480 -0.86 14.42 -30.62
C ASP A 480 -1.51 15.80 -30.40
N LEU A 481 -1.13 16.44 -29.29
CA LEU A 481 -1.69 17.73 -28.86
C LEU A 481 -0.82 18.92 -29.29
N GLY A 482 0.39 18.66 -29.81
CA GLY A 482 1.39 19.68 -30.10
C GLY A 482 1.87 20.41 -28.84
N TRP A 483 2.59 21.50 -29.03
CA TRP A 483 3.05 22.36 -27.94
C TRP A 483 1.90 23.21 -27.37
N PHE A 484 1.79 23.27 -26.04
CA PHE A 484 0.82 24.11 -25.35
C PHE A 484 1.45 24.80 -24.13
N ASN A 485 0.87 25.93 -23.71
CA ASN A 485 1.36 26.70 -22.57
C ASN A 485 0.63 26.29 -21.29
N VAL A 486 1.38 26.15 -20.21
CA VAL A 486 0.89 25.96 -18.84
C VAL A 486 1.36 27.14 -17.99
N SER A 487 0.48 27.69 -17.15
CA SER A 487 0.86 28.67 -16.14
C SER A 487 1.01 27.98 -14.78
N ILE A 488 2.05 28.33 -14.03
CA ILE A 488 2.36 27.76 -12.71
C ILE A 488 2.48 28.90 -11.69
N SER A 489 1.90 28.74 -10.51
CA SER A 489 2.03 29.69 -9.39
C SER A 489 2.18 28.98 -8.05
N GLY A 490 2.92 29.59 -7.13
CA GLY A 490 3.23 29.01 -5.81
C GLY A 490 4.42 28.05 -5.80
N ALA A 491 5.00 27.73 -6.95
CA ALA A 491 6.12 26.79 -7.06
C ALA A 491 7.50 27.46 -6.86
N VAL A 492 8.52 26.64 -6.63
CA VAL A 492 9.94 27.03 -6.61
C VAL A 492 10.58 26.70 -7.96
N LYS A 493 11.44 27.58 -8.49
CA LYS A 493 12.19 27.32 -9.72
C LYS A 493 13.17 26.16 -9.48
N SER A 494 13.09 25.13 -10.33
CA SER A 494 14.02 24.01 -10.37
C SER A 494 14.97 24.18 -11.56
N PRO A 495 16.27 23.85 -11.44
CA PRO A 495 17.16 23.82 -12.58
C PRO A 495 16.64 22.82 -13.62
N TYR A 496 16.51 23.31 -14.85
CA TYR A 496 16.10 22.50 -16.00
C TYR A 496 16.89 22.91 -17.23
N PHE A 497 17.42 21.94 -17.97
CA PHE A 497 18.14 22.19 -19.21
C PHE A 497 17.61 21.32 -20.34
N SER A 498 17.24 21.96 -21.45
CA SER A 498 16.88 21.26 -22.68
C SER A 498 17.89 21.58 -23.79
N SER A 499 18.46 20.55 -24.40
CA SER A 499 19.23 20.65 -25.65
C SER A 499 18.40 20.34 -26.88
N ARG A 500 17.08 20.13 -26.74
CA ARG A 500 16.18 19.76 -27.83
C ARG A 500 16.28 20.71 -29.02
N THR A 501 16.06 20.19 -30.22
CA THR A 501 16.09 21.00 -31.44
C THR A 501 14.93 21.99 -31.51
N ASP A 502 13.77 21.65 -30.97
CA ASP A 502 12.57 22.48 -30.94
C ASP A 502 12.46 23.38 -29.69
N ARG A 503 13.19 23.06 -28.62
CA ARG A 503 13.19 23.83 -27.37
C ARG A 503 14.56 23.82 -26.67
N LYS A 504 15.28 24.93 -26.71
CA LYS A 504 16.60 25.06 -26.03
C LYS A 504 16.51 25.92 -24.79
N THR A 505 17.14 25.46 -23.70
CA THR A 505 17.43 26.30 -22.54
C THR A 505 18.71 27.09 -22.79
N GLU A 506 18.71 28.37 -22.47
CA GLU A 506 19.92 29.18 -22.48
C GLU A 506 20.88 28.68 -21.40
N LEU A 507 22.14 28.42 -21.77
CA LEU A 507 23.14 27.85 -20.84
C LEU A 507 23.30 28.68 -19.56
N ARG A 508 23.14 30.01 -19.65
CA ARG A 508 23.21 30.92 -18.51
C ARG A 508 22.03 30.75 -17.54
N GLU A 509 20.84 30.43 -18.05
CA GLU A 509 19.67 30.14 -17.21
C GLU A 509 19.96 28.89 -16.37
N TRP A 510 20.37 27.81 -17.02
CA TRP A 510 20.80 26.57 -16.36
C TRP A 510 21.84 26.83 -15.26
N GLN A 511 22.92 27.53 -15.60
CA GLN A 511 24.00 27.82 -14.64
C GLN A 511 23.53 28.67 -13.45
N THR A 512 22.61 29.62 -13.69
CA THR A 512 22.05 30.46 -12.63
C THR A 512 21.21 29.63 -11.68
N ASP A 513 20.27 28.84 -12.20
CA ASP A 513 19.39 28.02 -11.37
C ASP A 513 20.17 26.94 -10.62
N LEU A 514 21.14 26.31 -11.28
CA LEU A 514 22.03 25.32 -10.68
C LEU A 514 22.88 25.92 -9.54
N SER A 515 23.29 27.18 -9.67
CA SER A 515 24.03 27.89 -8.61
C SER A 515 23.15 28.29 -7.42
N ASN A 516 21.86 28.53 -7.66
CA ASN A 516 20.90 28.82 -6.60
C ASN A 516 20.62 27.57 -5.75
N ALA A 517 20.64 26.39 -6.39
CA ALA A 517 20.53 25.07 -5.74
C ALA A 517 19.36 24.98 -4.74
N HIS A 518 18.21 25.58 -5.08
CA HIS A 518 17.05 25.66 -4.18
C HIS A 518 16.36 24.32 -3.92
N VAL A 519 16.64 23.30 -4.73
CA VAL A 519 16.00 21.98 -4.68
C VAL A 519 17.04 20.88 -4.90
N ALA A 520 16.73 19.66 -4.45
CA ALA A 520 17.65 18.54 -4.46
C ALA A 520 17.77 17.79 -5.81
N TRP A 521 16.83 18.01 -6.74
CA TRP A 521 16.77 17.32 -8.04
C TRP A 521 16.62 18.30 -9.20
N VAL A 522 17.20 17.94 -10.34
CA VAL A 522 17.13 18.71 -11.58
C VAL A 522 16.80 17.80 -12.75
N ASP A 523 16.22 18.37 -13.80
CA ASP A 523 15.93 17.67 -15.04
C ASP A 523 16.81 18.18 -16.18
N ILE A 524 17.37 17.27 -16.96
CA ILE A 524 18.04 17.57 -18.23
C ILE A 524 17.44 16.71 -19.33
N GLU A 525 17.23 17.28 -20.50
CA GLU A 525 16.63 16.56 -21.63
C GLU A 525 17.23 16.94 -22.98
N SER A 526 17.01 16.04 -23.93
CA SER A 526 17.37 16.14 -25.33
C SER A 526 16.22 15.66 -26.22
N ASP A 527 16.45 15.53 -27.52
CA ASP A 527 15.44 15.03 -28.45
C ASP A 527 15.10 13.55 -28.17
N HIS A 528 16.03 12.76 -27.59
CA HIS A 528 15.82 11.33 -27.41
C HIS A 528 15.75 10.84 -25.96
N TYR A 529 16.14 11.66 -24.97
CA TYR A 529 16.26 11.20 -23.59
C TYR A 529 16.07 12.31 -22.55
N MET A 530 15.48 11.96 -21.41
CA MET A 530 15.41 12.80 -20.22
C MET A 530 16.05 12.12 -19.01
N LEU A 531 16.77 12.89 -18.21
CA LEU A 531 17.37 12.46 -16.95
C LEU A 531 16.90 13.36 -15.81
N THR A 532 16.46 12.75 -14.71
CA THR A 532 16.39 13.41 -13.40
C THR A 532 17.61 13.00 -12.57
N ILE A 533 18.39 13.98 -12.10
CA ILE A 533 19.63 13.74 -11.35
C ILE A 533 19.71 14.63 -10.11
N PRO A 534 20.46 14.25 -9.07
CA PRO A 534 20.66 15.09 -7.90
C PRO A 534 21.38 16.39 -8.26
N THR A 535 20.92 17.52 -7.74
CA THR A 535 21.52 18.86 -7.97
C THR A 535 23.01 18.86 -7.67
N VAL A 536 23.43 18.17 -6.60
CA VAL A 536 24.84 18.04 -6.21
C VAL A 536 25.71 17.37 -7.28
N ARG A 537 25.15 16.46 -8.09
CA ARG A 537 25.85 15.84 -9.22
C ARG A 537 25.75 16.70 -10.47
N ALA A 538 24.63 17.37 -10.68
CA ALA A 538 24.46 18.29 -11.80
C ALA A 538 25.46 19.46 -11.76
N GLN A 539 25.90 19.89 -10.56
CA GLN A 539 26.91 20.94 -10.38
C GLN A 539 28.26 20.63 -11.06
N ASP A 540 28.58 19.35 -11.29
CA ASP A 540 29.77 18.93 -12.05
C ASP A 540 29.64 19.23 -13.56
N PHE A 541 28.42 19.49 -14.05
CA PHE A 541 28.09 19.71 -15.46
C PHE A 541 27.58 21.13 -15.71
N GLN A 542 28.50 22.09 -15.73
CA GLN A 542 28.18 23.50 -16.03
C GLN A 542 27.65 23.71 -17.45
N ASP A 543 27.90 22.77 -18.36
CA ASP A 543 27.31 22.66 -19.69
C ASP A 543 27.00 21.17 -19.97
N PRO A 544 25.73 20.74 -19.82
CA PRO A 544 25.34 19.36 -20.03
C PRO A 544 25.11 19.00 -21.50
N THR A 545 25.30 19.91 -22.46
CA THR A 545 25.03 19.67 -23.89
C THR A 545 25.73 18.41 -24.39
N LYS A 546 27.04 18.28 -24.14
CA LYS A 546 27.81 17.13 -24.60
C LYS A 546 27.36 15.81 -23.95
N LEU A 547 26.92 15.86 -22.69
CA LEU A 547 26.37 14.69 -22.01
C LEU A 547 25.10 14.22 -22.72
N MET A 548 24.20 15.16 -23.01
CA MET A 548 22.95 14.89 -23.70
C MET A 548 23.15 14.41 -25.15
N ASP A 549 24.07 15.03 -25.91
CA ASP A 549 24.47 14.55 -27.24
C ASP A 549 24.96 13.09 -27.20
N THR A 550 25.67 12.70 -26.13
CA THR A 550 26.15 11.33 -25.97
C THR A 550 25.00 10.35 -25.71
N TRP A 551 24.00 10.75 -24.93
CA TRP A 551 22.79 9.95 -24.72
C TRP A 551 21.97 9.81 -25.99
N ASP A 552 21.84 10.87 -26.78
CA ASP A 552 21.20 10.83 -28.09
C ASP A 552 21.88 9.83 -29.02
N ASP A 553 23.21 9.94 -29.20
CA ASP A 553 24.01 9.00 -30.01
C ASP A 553 23.80 7.54 -29.56
N MET A 554 23.72 7.29 -28.25
CA MET A 554 23.48 5.95 -27.69
C MET A 554 22.06 5.45 -28.01
N MET A 555 21.05 6.28 -27.81
CA MET A 555 19.65 5.92 -28.08
C MET A 555 19.39 5.69 -29.56
N GLU A 556 19.98 6.52 -30.44
CA GLU A 556 19.95 6.31 -31.88
C GLU A 556 20.60 4.97 -32.27
N ALA A 557 21.76 4.64 -31.70
CA ALA A 557 22.44 3.37 -31.97
C ALA A 557 21.60 2.16 -31.52
N PHE A 558 20.95 2.23 -30.35
CA PHE A 558 20.03 1.20 -29.87
C PHE A 558 18.81 1.05 -30.78
N ASN A 559 18.21 2.16 -31.21
CA ASN A 559 17.08 2.15 -32.13
C ASN A 559 17.48 1.56 -33.49
N TYR A 560 18.64 1.97 -34.04
CA TYR A 560 19.17 1.46 -35.30
C TYR A 560 19.42 -0.05 -35.26
N LEU A 561 20.13 -0.55 -34.24
CA LEU A 561 20.40 -1.99 -34.08
C LEU A 561 19.12 -2.79 -33.82
N GLY A 562 18.16 -2.20 -33.10
CA GLY A 562 16.86 -2.80 -32.82
C GLY A 562 15.86 -2.76 -33.98
N GLY A 563 16.20 -2.13 -35.11
CA GLY A 563 15.30 -1.93 -36.24
C GLY A 563 14.10 -1.03 -35.92
N ARG A 564 14.24 -0.14 -34.94
CA ARG A 564 13.21 0.82 -34.50
C ARG A 564 13.31 2.12 -35.31
N PRO A 565 12.20 2.87 -35.46
CA PRO A 565 12.23 4.22 -36.00
C PRO A 565 13.25 5.10 -35.24
N ILE A 566 13.98 5.94 -35.99
CA ILE A 566 14.89 6.94 -35.45
C ILE A 566 14.11 8.20 -35.04
N GLU A 567 13.06 8.56 -35.80
CA GLU A 567 12.14 9.65 -35.46
C GLU A 567 11.17 9.21 -34.34
N GLU A 568 11.39 9.85 -33.19
CA GLU A 568 10.75 9.92 -31.87
C GLU A 568 9.69 8.90 -31.41
N VAL A 569 10.02 8.29 -30.27
CA VAL A 569 9.09 8.03 -29.17
C VAL A 569 9.56 8.84 -27.96
N ASN A 570 8.95 10.01 -27.76
CA ASN A 570 9.27 10.92 -26.67
C ASN A 570 8.73 10.38 -25.35
N GLY A 571 9.50 9.52 -24.70
CA GLY A 571 9.18 8.99 -23.37
C GLY A 571 10.33 8.26 -22.68
N ASN A 572 11.53 8.25 -23.26
CA ASN A 572 12.68 7.61 -22.63
C ASN A 572 13.20 8.50 -21.50
N TYR A 573 13.15 7.95 -20.31
CA TYR A 573 13.38 8.67 -19.07
C TYR A 573 14.13 7.77 -18.11
N ALA A 574 15.12 8.33 -17.41
CA ALA A 574 15.73 7.67 -16.27
C ALA A 574 15.94 8.64 -15.10
N ILE A 575 15.90 8.08 -13.90
CA ILE A 575 16.30 8.75 -12.67
C ILE A 575 17.61 8.14 -12.23
N ILE A 576 18.61 8.98 -11.98
CA ILE A 576 19.89 8.52 -11.43
C ILE A 576 19.83 8.70 -9.91
N ASP A 577 19.46 7.64 -9.22
CA ASP A 577 19.34 7.63 -7.76
C ASP A 577 19.99 6.36 -7.18
N VAL A 578 20.55 6.51 -5.98
CA VAL A 578 21.12 5.42 -5.18
C VAL A 578 20.09 4.80 -4.22
N LEU A 579 18.93 5.43 -4.02
CA LEU A 579 17.84 4.98 -3.14
C LEU A 579 16.68 4.28 -3.89
N ILE A 580 16.83 4.05 -5.20
CA ILE A 580 15.90 3.22 -6.02
C ILE A 580 16.19 1.71 -5.86
N GLY A 581 17.14 1.31 -5.01
CA GLY A 581 17.59 -0.08 -4.88
C GLY A 581 16.53 -1.03 -4.32
N GLY A 582 15.74 -1.63 -5.22
CA GLY A 582 15.21 -2.99 -5.16
C GLY A 582 15.95 -3.89 -6.13
#